data_AF-A0A4Q4XQ53-F1
#
_entry.id   AF-A0A4Q4XQ53-F1
#
_cell.length_a   1.000
_cell.length_b   1.000
_cell.length_c   1.000
_cell.angle_alpha   90.00
_cell.angle_beta   90.00
_cell.angle_gamma   90.00
#
_symmetry.space_group_name_H-M   'P 1'
#
loop_
_entity.id
_entity.type
_entity.pdbx_description
1 polymer ?
#
loop_
_entity_poly.entity_id
_entity_poly.type
_entity_poly.pdbx_seq_one_letter_code
_entity_poly.pdbx_strand_id
1 'polypeptide(L)'
;MTIDHASLLIPIDKHAEVLTWYLAALKPLGYTRFITFGENGEVVGLSDNGQRADWWIVGIPGPKDILSSHTAFLAKGRDTVDSFYASAIEAGGTDNGAPGLRPHYHANYYAAFVKDPVGNNPTPSATTQRQGAGSKPGDGGSDLVTIVAEATLLAKATEAVVNGFMAKLG
;
A
#
# COMPACT_ATOMS: atom_id res chain seq x y z
N MET A 1 14.71 0.71 -3.95
CA MET A 1 13.86 1.56 -3.07
C MET A 1 14.80 2.28 -2.09
N THR A 2 14.63 3.59 -1.86
CA THR A 2 15.47 4.36 -0.90
C THR A 2 15.11 4.05 0.56
N ILE A 3 13.86 3.63 0.81
CA ILE A 3 13.43 3.05 2.07
C ILE A 3 13.93 1.59 2.12
N ASP A 4 14.52 1.21 3.25
CA ASP A 4 15.01 -0.16 3.46
C ASP A 4 13.85 -1.12 3.79
N HIS A 5 13.07 -0.79 4.82
CA HIS A 5 11.87 -1.52 5.22
C HIS A 5 10.90 -0.63 6.03
N ALA A 6 9.64 -1.06 6.14
CA ALA A 6 8.61 -0.45 6.99
C ALA A 6 7.74 -1.53 7.66
N SER A 7 7.09 -1.18 8.77
CA SER A 7 6.30 -2.11 9.57
C SER A 7 4.89 -1.59 9.86
N LEU A 8 3.91 -2.47 9.69
CA LEU A 8 2.55 -2.31 10.18
C LEU A 8 2.42 -3.04 11.53
N LEU A 9 2.07 -2.28 12.56
CA LEU A 9 1.86 -2.80 13.92
C LEU A 9 0.36 -2.94 14.17
N ILE A 10 -0.08 -4.15 14.49
CA ILE A 10 -1.49 -4.51 14.70
C ILE A 10 -1.67 -5.29 15.99
N PRO A 11 -2.88 -5.30 16.58
CA PRO A 11 -3.20 -6.20 17.68
C PRO A 11 -2.89 -7.66 17.34
N ILE A 12 -2.28 -8.37 18.29
CA ILE A 12 -1.82 -9.75 18.13
C ILE A 12 -2.94 -10.70 17.68
N ASP A 13 -4.18 -10.49 18.15
CA ASP A 13 -5.36 -11.28 17.82
C ASP A 13 -5.88 -11.06 16.40
N LYS A 14 -5.43 -9.98 15.74
CA LYS A 14 -5.72 -9.66 14.34
C LYS A 14 -4.61 -10.03 13.37
N HIS A 15 -3.46 -10.46 13.87
CA HIS A 15 -2.27 -10.69 13.05
C HIS A 15 -2.49 -11.65 11.89
N ALA A 16 -3.07 -12.82 12.16
CA ALA A 16 -3.29 -13.85 11.14
C ALA A 16 -4.25 -13.40 10.03
N GLU A 17 -5.31 -12.67 10.40
CA GLU A 17 -6.31 -12.11 9.48
C GLU A 17 -5.65 -11.11 8.52
N VAL A 18 -4.93 -10.13 9.08
CA VAL A 18 -4.24 -9.08 8.31
C VAL A 18 -3.13 -9.65 7.44
N LEU A 19 -2.32 -10.57 7.97
CA LEU A 19 -1.26 -11.21 7.21
C LEU A 19 -1.82 -11.96 6.00
N THR A 20 -2.91 -12.70 6.18
CA THR A 20 -3.58 -13.43 5.09
C THR A 20 -4.05 -12.47 4.01
N TRP A 21 -4.66 -11.36 4.41
CA TRP A 21 -5.09 -10.32 3.48
C TRP A 21 -3.93 -9.69 2.72
N TYR A 22 -2.85 -9.26 3.41
CA TYR A 22 -1.69 -8.64 2.75
C TYR A 22 -1.00 -9.59 1.77
N LEU A 23 -0.92 -10.88 2.10
CA LEU A 23 -0.39 -11.89 1.19
C LEU A 23 -1.24 -12.05 -0.07
N ALA A 24 -2.57 -12.01 0.06
CA ALA A 24 -3.48 -12.08 -1.09
C ALA A 24 -3.43 -10.79 -1.93
N ALA A 25 -3.57 -9.64 -1.27
CA ALA A 25 -3.60 -8.32 -1.90
C ALA A 25 -2.30 -8.01 -2.62
N LEU A 26 -1.13 -8.30 -2.03
CA LEU A 26 0.17 -7.96 -2.61
C LEU A 26 0.75 -9.05 -3.54
N LYS A 27 0.07 -10.20 -3.69
CA LYS A 27 0.48 -11.26 -4.62
C LYS A 27 0.72 -10.75 -6.06
N PRO A 28 -0.12 -9.86 -6.64
CA PRO A 28 0.12 -9.33 -7.98
C PRO A 28 1.38 -8.46 -8.10
N LEU A 29 1.86 -7.92 -6.99
CA LEU A 29 3.14 -7.18 -6.93
C LEU A 29 4.34 -8.12 -6.76
N GLY A 30 4.11 -9.42 -6.54
CA GLY A 30 5.14 -10.44 -6.34
C GLY A 30 5.47 -10.70 -4.86
N TYR A 31 4.75 -10.07 -3.93
CA TYR A 31 5.04 -10.26 -2.51
C TYR A 31 4.68 -11.66 -2.02
N THR A 32 5.59 -12.22 -1.23
CA THR A 32 5.44 -13.51 -0.55
C THR A 32 5.95 -13.42 0.87
N ARG A 33 5.60 -14.40 1.71
CA ARG A 33 6.20 -14.55 3.04
C ARG A 33 7.67 -14.89 2.89
N PHE A 34 8.54 -14.04 3.44
CA PHE A 34 9.99 -14.20 3.36
C PHE A 34 10.57 -14.78 4.65
N ILE A 35 10.22 -14.17 5.79
CA ILE A 35 10.77 -14.53 7.09
C ILE A 35 9.70 -14.38 8.17
N THR A 36 9.81 -15.19 9.21
CA THR A 36 8.89 -15.19 10.35
C THR A 36 9.69 -15.26 11.63
N PHE A 37 9.37 -14.38 12.59
CA PHE A 37 9.91 -14.36 13.94
C PHE A 37 8.78 -14.37 14.97
N GLY A 38 9.17 -14.54 16.24
CA GLY A 38 8.25 -14.68 17.36
C GLY A 38 7.90 -16.15 17.61
N GLU A 39 7.66 -16.51 18.87
CA GLU A 39 7.33 -17.89 19.26
C GLU A 39 6.03 -18.37 18.59
N ASN A 40 5.12 -17.43 18.30
CA ASN A 40 3.83 -17.70 17.67
C ASN A 40 3.76 -17.17 16.23
N GLY A 41 4.90 -16.75 15.66
CA GLY A 41 4.97 -16.23 14.30
C GLY A 41 4.34 -14.85 14.13
N GLU A 42 4.30 -14.03 15.18
CA GLU A 42 3.66 -12.72 15.20
C GLU A 42 4.41 -11.62 14.45
N VAL A 43 5.63 -11.88 13.97
CA VAL A 43 6.40 -10.92 13.17
C VAL A 43 6.71 -11.55 11.83
N VAL A 44 6.07 -11.06 10.76
CA VAL A 44 6.23 -11.63 9.42
C VAL A 44 6.71 -10.58 8.45
N GLY A 45 7.87 -10.84 7.86
CA GLY A 45 8.44 -10.02 6.78
C GLY A 45 8.03 -10.56 5.42
N LEU A 46 7.54 -9.67 4.56
CA LEU A 46 7.16 -9.95 3.18
C LEU A 46 8.22 -9.42 2.21
N SER A 47 8.41 -10.12 1.08
CA SER A 47 9.37 -9.76 0.05
C SER A 47 8.80 -9.94 -1.35
N ASP A 48 9.08 -8.99 -2.24
CA ASP A 48 8.74 -9.04 -3.67
C ASP A 48 9.83 -9.71 -4.54
N ASN A 49 11.02 -9.94 -3.97
CA ASN A 49 12.20 -10.39 -4.69
C ASN A 49 12.96 -11.53 -4.01
N GLY A 50 12.57 -11.93 -2.80
CA GLY A 50 13.18 -13.03 -2.05
C GLY A 50 14.61 -12.75 -1.54
N GLN A 51 15.06 -11.49 -1.56
CA GLN A 51 16.40 -11.10 -1.10
C GLN A 51 16.36 -10.35 0.23
N ARG A 52 15.28 -9.62 0.49
CA ARG A 52 15.05 -8.87 1.75
C ARG A 52 13.56 -8.74 2.05
N ALA A 53 13.21 -8.66 3.33
CA ALA A 53 11.88 -8.23 3.73
C ALA A 53 11.84 -6.71 3.88
N ASP A 54 10.97 -6.05 3.10
CA ASP A 54 10.78 -4.59 3.16
C ASP A 54 9.40 -4.17 3.69
N TRP A 55 8.46 -5.11 3.82
CA TRP A 55 7.16 -4.87 4.43
C TRP A 55 6.88 -5.87 5.55
N TRP A 56 6.70 -5.38 6.77
CA TRP A 56 6.56 -6.22 7.96
C TRP A 56 5.16 -6.11 8.57
N ILE A 57 4.53 -7.26 8.83
CA ILE A 57 3.27 -7.36 9.57
C ILE A 57 3.59 -7.86 10.99
N VAL A 58 3.40 -7.00 11.98
CA VAL A 58 3.85 -7.18 13.36
C VAL A 58 2.66 -7.17 14.31
N GLY A 59 2.37 -8.32 14.91
CA GLY A 59 1.40 -8.46 16.00
C GLY A 59 2.01 -8.02 17.32
N ILE A 60 1.33 -7.13 18.06
CA ILE A 60 1.78 -6.64 19.37
C ILE A 60 0.72 -6.87 20.46
N PRO A 61 1.12 -7.03 21.74
CA PRO A 61 0.18 -7.17 22.85
C PRO A 61 -0.61 -5.88 23.13
N GLY A 62 -1.89 -6.05 23.51
CA GLY A 62 -2.76 -4.99 24.00
C GLY A 62 -3.54 -4.24 22.90
N PRO A 63 -4.62 -3.52 23.26
CA PRO A 63 -5.28 -2.64 22.31
C PRO A 63 -4.33 -1.49 22.00
N LYS A 64 -3.98 -1.35 20.73
CA LYS A 64 -3.39 -0.11 20.23
C LYS A 64 -4.56 0.76 19.78
N ASP A 65 -4.55 2.04 20.13
CA ASP A 65 -5.13 3.04 19.24
C ASP A 65 -4.33 2.95 17.95
N ILE A 66 -4.81 2.13 17.00
CA ILE A 66 -4.13 1.92 15.73
C ILE A 66 -4.15 3.28 15.05
N LEU A 67 -3.01 3.98 15.12
CA LEU A 67 -2.85 5.20 14.38
C LEU A 67 -2.97 4.86 12.91
N SER A 68 -3.81 5.67 12.31
CA SER A 68 -4.12 5.73 10.92
C SER A 68 -2.83 5.70 10.06
N SER A 69 -2.48 4.56 9.44
CA SER A 69 -1.34 4.47 8.50
C SER A 69 -1.75 4.50 7.02
N HIS A 70 -1.00 5.28 6.23
CA HIS A 70 -1.11 5.33 4.78
C HIS A 70 0.16 4.76 4.17
N THR A 71 0.05 3.72 3.35
CA THR A 71 1.22 3.06 2.74
C THR A 71 0.97 2.86 1.25
N ALA A 72 1.92 3.29 0.44
CA ALA A 72 1.86 3.16 -1.01
C ALA A 72 2.92 2.18 -1.51
N PHE A 73 2.50 1.15 -2.22
CA PHE A 73 3.37 0.22 -2.93
C PHE A 73 3.52 0.63 -4.39
N LEU A 74 4.69 0.32 -4.94
CA LEU A 74 5.00 0.61 -6.32
C LEU A 74 4.49 -0.52 -7.23
N ALA A 75 3.64 -0.18 -8.19
CA ALA A 75 3.28 -1.09 -9.28
C ALA A 75 4.20 -0.93 -10.50
N LYS A 76 4.41 -2.05 -11.20
CA LYS A 76 5.13 -2.10 -12.48
C LYS A 76 4.31 -1.55 -13.66
N GLY A 77 3.00 -1.37 -13.47
CA GLY A 77 2.08 -0.86 -14.49
C GLY A 77 0.63 -0.86 -14.00
N ARG A 78 -0.27 -0.32 -14.82
CA ARG A 78 -1.71 -0.21 -14.51
C ARG A 78 -2.37 -1.56 -14.29
N ASP A 79 -2.03 -2.56 -15.09
CA ASP A 79 -2.55 -3.92 -14.94
C ASP A 79 -2.23 -4.51 -13.55
N THR A 80 -1.05 -4.17 -12.98
CA THR A 80 -0.69 -4.56 -11.62
C THR A 80 -1.54 -3.84 -10.58
N VAL A 81 -1.87 -2.56 -10.80
CA VAL A 81 -2.78 -1.79 -9.93
C VAL A 81 -4.19 -2.40 -9.96
N ASP A 82 -4.70 -2.73 -11.15
CA ASP A 82 -6.01 -3.35 -11.33
C ASP A 82 -6.07 -4.74 -10.68
N SER A 83 -5.01 -5.53 -10.88
CA SER A 83 -4.89 -6.87 -10.28
C SER A 83 -4.79 -6.81 -8.76
N PHE A 84 -3.99 -5.88 -8.22
CA PHE A 84 -3.93 -5.61 -6.79
C PHE A 84 -5.31 -5.30 -6.23
N TYR A 85 -6.03 -4.37 -6.86
CA TYR A 85 -7.34 -3.94 -6.39
C TYR A 85 -8.32 -5.12 -6.37
N ALA A 86 -8.38 -5.89 -7.47
CA ALA A 86 -9.24 -7.07 -7.55
C ALA A 86 -8.92 -8.09 -6.44
N SER A 87 -7.63 -8.44 -6.26
CA SER A 87 -7.20 -9.38 -5.22
C SER A 87 -7.47 -8.86 -3.80
N ALA A 88 -7.28 -7.55 -3.57
CA ALA A 88 -7.49 -6.94 -2.27
C ALA A 88 -8.98 -6.90 -1.88
N ILE A 89 -9.88 -6.61 -2.83
CA ILE A 89 -11.33 -6.66 -2.62
C ILE A 89 -11.80 -8.12 -2.43
N GLU A 90 -11.33 -9.05 -3.26
CA GLU A 90 -11.67 -10.49 -3.14
C GLU A 90 -11.23 -11.06 -1.78
N ALA A 91 -10.09 -10.60 -1.25
CA ALA A 91 -9.59 -10.98 0.07
C ALA A 91 -10.37 -10.36 1.25
N GLY A 92 -11.40 -9.54 1.00
CA GLY A 92 -12.22 -8.90 2.03
C GLY A 92 -11.82 -7.46 2.36
N GLY A 93 -11.00 -6.82 1.53
CA GLY A 93 -10.70 -5.40 1.64
C GLY A 93 -11.90 -4.53 1.28
N THR A 94 -11.97 -3.33 1.85
CA THR A 94 -13.04 -2.37 1.56
C THR A 94 -12.58 -1.35 0.52
N ASP A 95 -13.37 -1.14 -0.54
CA ASP A 95 -13.11 -0.11 -1.55
C ASP A 95 -13.01 1.28 -0.91
N ASN A 96 -11.97 2.02 -1.30
CA ASN A 96 -11.78 3.43 -0.94
C ASN A 96 -11.37 4.28 -2.15
N GLY A 97 -11.52 3.73 -3.36
CA GLY A 97 -11.15 4.34 -4.61
C GLY A 97 -10.68 3.30 -5.62
N ALA A 98 -11.59 2.89 -6.51
CA ALA A 98 -11.30 2.00 -7.63
C ALA A 98 -10.11 2.47 -8.49
N PRO A 99 -9.44 1.56 -9.22
CA PRO A 99 -8.32 1.90 -10.08
C PRO A 99 -8.68 3.02 -11.07
N GLY A 100 -7.79 4.01 -11.19
CA GLY A 100 -7.99 5.09 -12.15
C GLY A 100 -6.91 6.15 -12.10
N LEU A 101 -6.98 7.10 -13.04
CA LEU A 101 -6.14 8.29 -13.02
C LEU A 101 -6.53 9.24 -11.89
N ARG A 102 -5.52 9.88 -11.29
CA ARG A 102 -5.65 10.93 -10.28
C ARG A 102 -4.88 12.17 -10.74
N PRO A 103 -5.39 12.89 -11.74
CA PRO A 103 -4.67 14.01 -12.38
C PRO A 103 -4.39 15.17 -11.42
N HIS A 104 -5.08 15.22 -10.27
CA HIS A 104 -4.84 16.19 -9.19
C HIS A 104 -3.52 15.94 -8.43
N TYR A 105 -2.97 14.73 -8.45
CA TYR A 105 -1.61 14.46 -7.95
C TYR A 105 -0.57 14.70 -9.05
N HIS A 106 -0.74 14.02 -10.18
CA HIS A 106 -0.05 14.32 -11.43
C HIS A 106 -0.78 13.66 -12.61
N ALA A 107 -0.58 14.19 -13.83
CA ALA A 107 -1.36 13.81 -15.02
C ALA A 107 -1.41 12.29 -15.30
N ASN A 108 -0.34 11.56 -14.96
CA ASN A 108 -0.22 10.12 -15.18
C ASN A 108 -0.40 9.24 -13.92
N TYR A 109 -0.82 9.78 -12.77
CA TYR A 109 -0.86 8.99 -11.53
C TYR A 109 -2.03 8.02 -11.62
N TYR A 110 -1.73 6.75 -11.84
CA TYR A 110 -2.74 5.69 -11.83
C TYR A 110 -2.63 4.92 -10.52
N ALA A 111 -3.72 4.88 -9.76
CA ALA A 111 -3.73 4.27 -8.44
C ALA A 111 -5.08 3.67 -8.08
N ALA A 112 -5.04 2.72 -7.14
CA ALA A 112 -6.20 2.15 -6.48
C ALA A 112 -6.03 2.20 -4.96
N PHE A 113 -7.14 2.26 -4.24
CA PHE A 113 -7.21 2.56 -2.82
C PHE A 113 -8.10 1.52 -2.12
N VAL A 114 -7.51 0.71 -1.24
CA VAL A 114 -8.26 -0.32 -0.48
C VAL A 114 -7.90 -0.24 1.01
N LYS A 115 -8.92 -0.36 1.88
CA LYS A 115 -8.78 -0.52 3.33
C LYS A 115 -8.60 -1.99 3.68
N ASP A 116 -7.69 -2.28 4.59
CA ASP A 116 -7.43 -3.63 5.10
C ASP A 116 -8.52 -4.10 6.10
N PRO A 117 -8.61 -5.41 6.43
CA PRO A 117 -9.73 -5.98 7.20
C PRO A 117 -9.86 -5.48 8.63
N VAL A 118 -8.74 -5.11 9.27
CA VAL A 118 -8.80 -4.49 10.60
C VAL A 118 -9.35 -3.08 10.55
N GLY A 119 -9.42 -2.49 9.36
CA GLY A 119 -9.49 -1.08 9.17
C GLY A 119 -8.33 -0.46 9.93
N ASN A 120 -7.29 -0.02 9.24
CA ASN A 120 -6.67 1.22 9.69
C ASN A 120 -7.84 2.21 9.88
N ASN A 121 -8.29 2.37 11.13
CA ASN A 121 -9.56 2.93 11.57
C ASN A 121 -9.29 3.53 12.96
N PRO A 122 -9.74 4.74 13.26
CA PRO A 122 -9.77 5.22 14.64
C PRO A 122 -10.67 4.29 15.46
N THR A 123 -10.18 3.85 16.62
CA THR A 123 -10.99 3.24 17.69
C THR A 123 -12.29 4.05 17.88
N PRO A 124 -13.46 3.42 18.12
CA PRO A 124 -14.64 4.15 18.57
C PRO A 124 -14.48 4.45 20.08
N SER A 125 -13.50 5.29 20.42
CA SER A 125 -13.38 5.92 21.73
C SER A 125 -13.90 7.35 21.59
N ALA A 126 -15.05 7.58 22.21
CA ALA A 126 -15.72 8.85 22.49
C ALA A 126 -15.13 10.14 21.88
N THR A 127 -15.94 10.80 21.05
CA THR A 127 -15.92 12.27 20.81
C THR A 127 -14.59 12.86 20.33
N THR A 128 -14.34 12.82 19.03
CA THR A 128 -13.88 14.01 18.30
C THR A 128 -14.38 13.90 16.86
N GLN A 129 -15.49 14.58 16.56
CA GLN A 129 -15.74 15.01 15.19
C GLN A 129 -14.61 15.97 14.82
N ARG A 130 -13.61 15.51 14.07
CA ARG A 130 -12.81 16.44 13.27
C ARG A 130 -13.64 16.77 12.03
N GLN A 131 -14.30 17.92 12.06
CA GLN A 131 -14.75 18.59 10.85
C GLN A 131 -13.53 19.16 10.11
N GLY A 132 -13.44 18.89 8.80
CA GLY A 132 -12.48 19.48 7.85
C GLY A 132 -11.42 18.49 7.34
N ALA A 133 -11.21 18.26 6.04
CA ALA A 133 -11.65 18.93 4.82
C ALA A 133 -12.22 17.90 3.83
N GLY A 134 -13.21 18.30 3.02
CA GLY A 134 -13.86 17.41 2.06
C GLY A 134 -12.88 16.85 1.05
N SER A 135 -12.59 15.55 1.15
CA SER A 135 -12.01 14.76 0.07
C SER A 135 -13.13 14.38 -0.88
N LYS A 136 -12.93 14.58 -2.19
CA LYS A 136 -13.93 14.17 -3.17
C LYS A 136 -13.94 12.64 -3.28
N PRO A 137 -15.10 12.03 -3.59
CA PRO A 137 -15.15 10.60 -3.91
C PRO A 137 -14.12 10.27 -5.00
N GLY A 138 -13.26 9.30 -4.75
CA GLY A 138 -12.18 8.89 -5.67
C GLY A 138 -10.79 9.45 -5.36
N ASP A 139 -10.65 10.43 -4.47
CA ASP A 139 -9.35 11.00 -4.10
C ASP A 139 -8.63 10.23 -2.96
N GLY A 140 -9.14 9.07 -2.57
CA GLY A 140 -8.60 8.32 -1.42
C GLY A 140 -8.70 9.15 -0.14
N GLY A 141 -9.92 9.57 0.21
CA GLY A 141 -10.20 10.41 1.37
C GLY A 141 -9.50 9.93 2.64
N SER A 142 -9.33 10.86 3.59
CA SER A 142 -8.49 10.85 4.82
C SER A 142 -8.45 9.57 5.68
N ASP A 143 -9.21 8.57 5.32
CA ASP A 143 -9.28 7.24 5.89
C ASP A 143 -8.41 6.28 5.08
N LEU A 144 -7.11 6.29 5.37
CA LEU A 144 -6.25 5.10 5.53
C LEU A 144 -6.33 3.99 4.51
N VAL A 145 -5.29 3.93 3.68
CA VAL A 145 -5.33 3.22 2.41
C VAL A 145 -4.00 2.55 2.13
N THR A 146 -4.06 1.28 1.70
CA THR A 146 -3.01 0.72 0.86
C THR A 146 -3.17 1.27 -0.56
N ILE A 147 -2.31 2.19 -0.96
CA ILE A 147 -2.21 2.64 -2.35
C ILE A 147 -1.33 1.66 -3.10
N VAL A 148 -1.73 1.30 -4.32
CA VAL A 148 -0.75 0.85 -5.31
C VAL A 148 -0.73 1.85 -6.45
N ALA A 149 0.42 2.47 -6.66
CA ALA A 149 0.60 3.51 -7.66
C ALA A 149 1.60 3.07 -8.72
N GLU A 150 1.27 3.34 -9.98
CA GLU A 150 2.24 3.24 -11.07
C GLU A 150 3.35 4.29 -10.86
N ALA A 151 4.60 3.85 -10.70
CA ALA A 151 5.74 4.76 -10.81
C ALA A 151 6.01 5.13 -12.26
N THR A 152 5.21 6.04 -12.82
CA THR A 152 5.67 6.78 -14.01
C THR A 152 6.58 7.96 -13.63
N LEU A 153 6.79 8.23 -12.34
CA LEU A 153 7.73 9.24 -11.83
C LEU A 153 9.16 8.69 -11.80
N LEU A 154 9.82 8.57 -12.96
CA LEU A 154 11.27 8.83 -13.18
C LEU A 154 11.77 8.28 -14.52
N ALA A 155 11.19 7.21 -15.07
CA ALA A 155 11.76 6.58 -16.26
C ALA A 155 11.74 7.47 -17.52
N LYS A 156 10.68 8.27 -17.72
CA LYS A 156 10.55 9.13 -18.92
C LYS A 156 11.39 10.40 -18.88
N ALA A 157 11.78 10.88 -17.69
CA ALA A 157 12.68 12.03 -17.59
C ALA A 157 14.09 11.67 -18.05
N THR A 158 14.56 10.46 -17.74
CA THR A 158 15.88 9.97 -18.17
C THR A 158 15.91 9.66 -19.65
N GLU A 159 14.88 9.02 -20.19
CA GLU A 159 14.84 8.63 -21.61
C GLU A 159 14.75 9.84 -22.55
N ALA A 160 13.96 10.87 -22.18
CA ALA A 160 13.86 12.11 -22.94
C ALA A 160 15.17 12.93 -22.91
N VAL A 161 15.87 12.94 -21.78
CA VAL A 161 17.17 13.63 -21.64
C VAL A 161 18.27 12.89 -22.41
N VAL A 162 18.30 11.56 -22.36
CA VAL A 162 19.27 10.73 -23.11
C VAL A 162 19.02 10.86 -24.61
N ASN A 163 17.77 10.74 -25.07
CA ASN A 163 17.44 10.87 -26.49
C ASN A 163 17.68 12.30 -27.01
N GLY A 164 17.41 13.32 -26.19
CA GLY A 164 17.72 14.72 -26.51
C GLY A 164 19.22 15.03 -26.57
N PHE A 165 20.04 14.32 -25.79
CA PHE A 165 21.50 14.42 -25.85
C PHE A 165 22.08 13.71 -27.08
N MET A 166 21.61 12.50 -27.38
CA MET A 166 22.07 11.73 -28.54
C MET A 166 21.69 12.37 -29.88
N ALA A 167 20.53 13.03 -29.97
CA ALA A 167 20.11 13.76 -31.17
C ALA A 167 20.93 15.03 -31.46
N LYS A 168 21.71 15.54 -30.48
CA LYS A 168 22.60 16.69 -30.65
C LYS A 168 24.05 16.30 -30.98
N LEU A 169 24.37 15.01 -30.95
CA LEU A 169 25.69 14.45 -31.26
C LEU A 169 25.78 13.86 -32.68
N GLY A 170 24.71 13.97 -33.47
CA GLY A 170 24.68 13.62 -34.90
C GLY A 170 24.85 14.86 -35.78
#